data_AF-A0A7C5DNR5-F1
#
_entry.id   AF-A0A7C5DNR5-F1
#
_cell.length_a   1.000
_cell.length_b   1.000
_cell.length_c   1.000
_cell.angle_alpha   90.00
_cell.angle_beta   90.00
_cell.angle_gamma   90.00
#
_symmetry.space_group_name_H-M   'P 1'
#
loop_
_entity.id
_entity.type
_entity.pdbx_description
1 polymer ?
#
loop_
_entity_poly.entity_id
_entity_poly.type
_entity_poly.pdbx_seq_one_letter_code
_entity_poly.pdbx_strand_id
1 'polypeptide(L)'
;IYTDIVPGEKIKITVAPKGGGSENMSEVKMMKAADGIEGVIDFVVDRVRRSGGNPCPPIVVGVGLGGNFEQSALLAKKALLRPLNESHPEDKWAKVEEEILEKVNKLGIGPQGFGGRTTALGVTILHKPCHIASMPVAVNIQCHAARHKSAVI
;
A
#
# COMPACT_ATOMS: atom_id res chain seq x y z
N ILE A 1 -17.87 -4.52 -5.28
CA ILE A 1 -17.62 -5.62 -4.31
C ILE A 1 -16.58 -6.52 -4.95
N TYR A 2 -15.55 -6.92 -4.21
CA TYR A 2 -14.54 -7.88 -4.68
C TYR A 2 -14.69 -9.17 -3.88
N THR A 3 -14.57 -10.31 -4.55
CA THR A 3 -14.79 -11.63 -3.95
C THR A 3 -13.63 -12.55 -4.31
N ASP A 4 -13.18 -13.33 -3.34
CA ASP A 4 -12.26 -14.45 -3.55
C ASP A 4 -13.03 -15.74 -3.23
N ILE A 5 -13.00 -16.71 -4.15
CA ILE A 5 -13.61 -18.03 -3.92
C ILE A 5 -12.58 -18.90 -3.21
N VAL A 6 -12.96 -19.44 -2.04
CA VAL A 6 -12.11 -20.26 -1.18
C VAL A 6 -12.83 -21.53 -0.75
N PRO A 7 -12.11 -22.62 -0.43
CA PRO A 7 -12.73 -23.80 0.16
C PRO A 7 -13.39 -23.51 1.52
N GLY A 8 -14.44 -24.24 1.85
CA GLY A 8 -15.15 -24.18 3.14
C GLY A 8 -16.60 -23.70 3.02
N GLU A 9 -17.25 -23.51 4.17
CA GLU A 9 -18.69 -23.22 4.28
C GLU A 9 -18.99 -21.85 4.91
N LYS A 10 -17.96 -21.08 5.25
CA LYS A 10 -18.08 -19.76 5.91
C LYS A 10 -17.77 -18.62 4.95
N ILE A 11 -18.32 -17.44 5.24
CA ILE A 11 -18.07 -16.22 4.48
C ILE A 11 -17.30 -15.22 5.35
N LYS A 12 -16.11 -14.81 4.88
CA LYS A 12 -15.39 -13.68 5.47
C LYS A 12 -15.74 -12.40 4.72
N ILE A 13 -16.31 -11.42 5.43
CA ILE A 13 -16.62 -10.10 4.88
C ILE A 13 -15.70 -9.07 5.51
N THR A 14 -15.13 -8.19 4.69
CA THR A 14 -14.43 -7.01 5.15
C THR A 14 -15.06 -5.76 4.54
N VAL A 15 -15.44 -4.81 5.38
CA VAL A 15 -15.92 -3.50 4.98
C VAL A 15 -14.84 -2.48 5.28
N ALA A 16 -14.45 -1.69 4.28
CA ALA A 16 -13.38 -0.69 4.41
C ALA A 16 -13.81 0.66 3.82
N PRO A 17 -14.57 1.49 4.55
CA PRO A 17 -15.00 2.80 4.06
C PRO A 17 -13.80 3.73 3.80
N LYS A 18 -13.58 4.07 2.53
CA LYS A 18 -12.45 4.90 2.13
C LYS A 18 -12.79 6.39 2.06
N GLY A 19 -11.88 7.24 2.53
CA GLY A 19 -11.97 8.68 2.31
C GLY A 19 -11.44 9.04 0.92
N GLY A 20 -12.21 9.82 0.16
CA GLY A 20 -11.84 10.22 -1.21
C GLY A 20 -10.49 10.94 -1.29
N GLY A 21 -10.16 11.80 -0.32
CA GLY A 21 -8.87 12.50 -0.28
C GLY A 21 -7.67 11.56 -0.30
N SER A 22 -7.72 10.48 0.50
CA SER A 22 -6.68 9.45 0.49
C SER A 22 -6.71 8.55 -0.75
N GLU A 23 -7.90 8.26 -1.28
CA GLU A 23 -8.02 7.47 -2.52
C GLU A 23 -7.39 8.22 -3.70
N ASN A 24 -7.62 9.52 -3.81
CA ASN A 24 -7.10 10.38 -4.88
C ASN A 24 -5.57 10.52 -4.87
N MET A 25 -4.89 10.11 -3.79
CA MET A 25 -3.43 10.09 -3.69
C MET A 25 -2.81 8.73 -4.06
N SER A 26 -3.64 7.80 -4.56
CA SER A 26 -3.22 6.48 -5.02
C SER A 26 -2.83 6.52 -6.50
N GLU A 27 -1.91 5.64 -6.91
CA GLU A 27 -1.43 5.62 -8.29
C GLU A 27 -1.01 4.20 -8.70
N VAL A 28 -1.30 3.84 -9.95
CA VAL A 28 -0.78 2.64 -10.62
C VAL A 28 0.27 3.07 -11.63
N LYS A 29 1.42 2.41 -11.63
CA LYS A 29 2.51 2.61 -12.58
C LYS A 29 2.88 1.29 -13.22
N MET A 30 2.94 1.29 -14.55
CA MET A 30 3.42 0.16 -15.33
C MET A 30 4.94 0.27 -15.49
N MET A 31 5.67 -0.45 -14.65
CA MET A 31 7.13 -0.45 -14.63
C MET A 31 7.72 -1.53 -15.53
N LYS A 32 9.01 -1.43 -15.80
CA LYS A 32 9.80 -2.47 -16.49
C LYS A 32 10.46 -3.36 -15.45
N ALA A 33 10.70 -4.63 -15.79
CA ALA A 33 11.44 -5.53 -14.91
C ALA A 33 12.84 -4.98 -14.54
N ALA A 34 13.47 -4.23 -15.46
CA ALA A 34 14.76 -3.58 -15.25
C ALA A 34 14.75 -2.46 -14.18
N ASP A 35 13.58 -1.90 -13.85
CA ASP A 35 13.48 -0.89 -12.79
C ASP A 35 13.77 -1.51 -11.41
N GLY A 36 13.58 -2.83 -11.28
CA GLY A 36 13.95 -3.59 -10.09
C GLY A 36 13.23 -3.12 -8.82
N ILE A 37 13.74 -3.57 -7.67
CA ILE A 37 13.15 -3.22 -6.37
C ILE A 37 13.40 -1.75 -6.00
N GLU A 38 14.55 -1.20 -6.36
CA GLU A 38 14.86 0.22 -6.10
C GLU A 38 13.87 1.15 -6.82
N GLY A 39 13.53 0.85 -8.09
CA GLY A 39 12.53 1.64 -8.81
C GLY A 39 11.15 1.58 -8.16
N VAL A 40 10.79 0.45 -7.53
CA VAL A 40 9.56 0.33 -6.74
C VAL A 40 9.62 1.24 -5.52
N ILE A 41 10.71 1.16 -4.76
CA ILE A 41 10.91 1.98 -3.55
C ILE A 41 10.83 3.46 -3.89
N ASP A 42 11.56 3.89 -4.92
CA ASP A 42 11.56 5.26 -5.40
C ASP A 42 10.18 5.72 -5.85
N PHE A 43 9.43 4.87 -6.55
CA PHE A 43 8.06 5.17 -6.95
C PHE A 43 7.14 5.36 -5.73
N VAL A 44 7.23 4.50 -4.72
CA VAL A 44 6.40 4.60 -3.52
C VAL A 44 6.73 5.88 -2.74
N VAL A 45 8.02 6.16 -2.53
CA VAL A 45 8.49 7.35 -1.82
C VAL A 45 8.09 8.62 -2.57
N ASP A 46 8.28 8.68 -3.88
CA ASP A 46 7.88 9.84 -4.70
C ASP A 46 6.36 10.03 -4.69
N ARG A 47 5.58 8.96 -4.73
CA ARG A 47 4.12 9.06 -4.65
C ARG A 47 3.69 9.66 -3.32
N VAL A 48 4.29 9.26 -2.19
CA VAL A 48 4.00 9.90 -0.89
C VAL A 48 4.46 11.36 -0.88
N ARG A 49 5.68 11.64 -1.38
CA ARG A 49 6.22 13.01 -1.49
C ARG A 49 5.29 13.94 -2.26
N ARG A 50 4.80 13.53 -3.43
CA ARG A 50 3.84 14.30 -4.25
C ARG A 50 2.48 14.46 -3.59
N SER A 51 2.13 13.61 -2.63
CA SER A 51 0.86 13.67 -1.92
C SER A 51 0.88 14.66 -0.74
N GLY A 52 2.05 14.92 -0.14
CA GLY A 52 2.22 15.89 0.93
C GLY A 52 1.23 15.68 2.09
N GLY A 53 0.63 16.77 2.57
CA GLY A 53 -0.39 16.73 3.63
C GLY A 53 -1.79 16.29 3.17
N ASN A 54 -2.05 16.15 1.86
CA ASN A 54 -3.39 15.91 1.32
C ASN A 54 -4.10 14.66 1.87
N PRO A 55 -3.44 13.50 2.09
CA PRO A 55 -4.10 12.33 2.64
C PRO A 55 -4.20 12.35 4.17
N CYS A 56 -4.12 13.52 4.81
CA CYS A 56 -4.20 13.71 6.27
C CYS A 56 -3.26 12.76 7.04
N PRO A 57 -1.93 12.85 6.85
CA PRO A 57 -0.97 12.01 7.55
C PRO A 57 -1.11 12.14 9.09
N PRO A 58 -0.70 11.12 9.87
CA PRO A 58 0.12 10.01 9.43
C PRO A 58 -0.67 8.93 8.66
N ILE A 59 -0.10 8.46 7.55
CA ILE A 59 -0.74 7.53 6.62
C ILE A 59 -0.32 6.07 6.84
N VAL A 60 -1.06 5.14 6.25
CA VAL A 60 -0.57 3.78 5.95
C VAL A 60 -0.47 3.64 4.44
N VAL A 61 0.62 3.05 3.97
CA VAL A 61 0.89 2.88 2.53
C VAL A 61 0.71 1.42 2.15
N GLY A 62 -0.27 1.12 1.32
CA GLY A 62 -0.45 -0.21 0.74
C GLY A 62 0.20 -0.27 -0.63
N VAL A 63 1.02 -1.28 -0.88
CA VAL A 63 1.75 -1.48 -2.13
C VAL A 63 1.34 -2.80 -2.75
N GLY A 64 0.93 -2.77 -4.01
CA GLY A 64 0.56 -3.94 -4.80
C GLY A 64 1.58 -4.16 -5.90
N LEU A 65 2.24 -5.32 -5.90
CA LEU A 65 3.29 -5.67 -6.87
C LEU A 65 2.86 -6.82 -7.78
N GLY A 66 3.02 -6.62 -9.08
CA GLY A 66 2.76 -7.63 -10.10
C GLY A 66 1.27 -7.88 -10.37
N GLY A 67 0.94 -9.09 -10.85
CA GLY A 67 -0.34 -9.36 -11.50
C GLY A 67 -0.46 -8.63 -12.85
N ASN A 68 -1.59 -7.98 -13.07
CA ASN A 68 -1.87 -7.09 -14.20
C ASN A 68 -2.27 -5.68 -13.71
N PHE A 69 -2.69 -4.81 -14.62
CA PHE A 69 -3.03 -3.41 -14.32
C PHE A 69 -3.99 -3.27 -13.13
N GLU A 70 -5.17 -3.90 -13.22
CA GLU A 70 -6.22 -3.82 -12.21
C GLU A 70 -5.93 -4.64 -10.95
N GLN A 71 -5.24 -5.77 -11.09
CA GLN A 71 -4.86 -6.61 -9.95
C GLN A 71 -3.87 -5.90 -9.04
N SER A 72 -2.90 -5.14 -9.59
CA SER A 72 -1.95 -4.39 -8.77
C SER A 72 -2.66 -3.39 -7.86
N ALA A 73 -3.64 -2.65 -8.39
CA ALA A 73 -4.47 -1.73 -7.63
C ALA A 73 -5.27 -2.45 -6.52
N LEU A 74 -5.86 -3.60 -6.85
CA LEU A 74 -6.59 -4.41 -5.87
C LEU A 74 -5.66 -4.97 -4.78
N LEU A 75 -4.45 -5.40 -5.13
CA LEU A 75 -3.43 -5.87 -4.19
C LEU A 75 -3.02 -4.75 -3.24
N ALA A 76 -2.72 -3.55 -3.76
CA ALA A 76 -2.42 -2.38 -2.93
C ALA A 76 -3.56 -2.05 -1.97
N LYS A 77 -4.81 -2.18 -2.44
CA LYS A 77 -6.00 -1.98 -1.60
C LYS A 77 -6.12 -3.02 -0.49
N LYS A 78 -5.90 -4.30 -0.81
CA LYS A 78 -5.93 -5.40 0.15
C LYS A 78 -4.75 -5.31 1.14
N ALA A 79 -3.61 -4.78 0.73
CA ALA A 79 -2.43 -4.61 1.58
C ALA A 79 -2.74 -3.71 2.79
N LEU A 80 -3.58 -2.68 2.61
CA LEU A 80 -4.04 -1.80 3.69
C LEU A 80 -4.88 -2.51 4.78
N LEU A 81 -5.29 -3.76 4.56
CA LEU A 81 -6.04 -4.56 5.54
C LEU A 81 -5.12 -5.42 6.41
N ARG A 82 -3.81 -5.47 6.13
CA ARG A 82 -2.84 -6.19 6.96
C ARG A 82 -2.64 -5.46 8.31
N PRO A 83 -2.55 -6.20 9.43
CA PRO A 83 -2.23 -5.59 10.72
C PRO A 83 -0.83 -4.94 10.70
N LEU A 84 -0.70 -3.74 11.25
CA LEU A 84 0.58 -3.01 11.27
C LEU A 84 1.57 -3.53 12.31
N ASN A 85 1.11 -4.35 13.25
CA ASN A 85 1.93 -5.01 14.25
C ASN A 85 2.50 -6.35 13.76
N GLU A 86 2.31 -6.69 12.49
CA GLU A 86 2.78 -7.92 11.87
C GLU A 86 3.68 -7.60 10.66
N SER A 87 4.90 -8.14 10.67
CA SER A 87 5.82 -8.06 9.53
C SER A 87 5.32 -8.90 8.35
N HIS A 88 5.81 -8.61 7.15
CA HIS A 88 5.58 -9.49 6.00
C HIS A 88 6.11 -10.91 6.28
N PRO A 89 5.39 -11.99 5.92
CA PRO A 89 5.81 -13.37 6.18
C PRO A 89 7.10 -13.79 5.45
N GLU A 90 7.44 -13.07 4.38
CA GLU A 90 8.70 -13.24 3.65
C GLU A 90 9.69 -12.11 4.01
N ASP A 91 10.86 -12.49 4.54
CA ASP A 91 11.91 -11.58 5.01
C ASP A 91 12.35 -10.54 3.96
N LYS A 92 12.37 -10.94 2.69
CA LYS A 92 12.72 -10.04 1.58
C LYS A 92 11.79 -8.82 1.57
N TRP A 93 10.49 -9.04 1.63
CA TRP A 93 9.50 -7.96 1.54
C TRP A 93 9.36 -7.20 2.86
N ALA A 94 9.58 -7.86 4.01
CA ALA A 94 9.62 -7.18 5.30
C ALA A 94 10.70 -6.09 5.34
N LYS A 95 11.90 -6.39 4.82
CA LYS A 95 12.99 -5.40 4.71
C LYS A 95 12.64 -4.24 3.77
N VAL A 96 11.96 -4.52 2.67
CA VAL A 96 11.50 -3.48 1.72
C VAL A 96 10.42 -2.60 2.35
N GLU A 97 9.47 -3.16 3.11
CA GLU A 97 8.46 -2.39 3.86
C GLU A 97 9.12 -1.42 4.85
N GLU A 98 10.11 -1.90 5.61
CA GLU A 98 10.87 -1.11 6.57
C GLU A 98 11.66 0.01 5.88
N GLU A 99 12.35 -0.30 4.78
CA GLU A 99 13.14 0.67 4.04
C GLU A 99 12.26 1.78 3.45
N ILE A 100 11.10 1.43 2.86
CA ILE A 100 10.15 2.42 2.36
C ILE A 100 9.64 3.29 3.51
N LEU A 101 9.27 2.69 4.65
CA LEU A 101 8.75 3.41 5.80
C LEU A 101 9.79 4.42 6.32
N GLU A 102 11.05 4.01 6.42
CA GLU A 102 12.15 4.90 6.83
C GLU A 102 12.33 6.05 5.83
N LYS A 103 12.41 5.76 4.53
CA LYS A 103 12.55 6.78 3.46
C LYS A 103 11.37 7.76 3.45
N VAL A 104 10.14 7.27 3.62
CA VAL A 104 8.92 8.10 3.70
C VAL A 104 8.93 9.01 4.92
N ASN A 105 9.34 8.51 6.09
CA ASN A 105 9.42 9.32 7.30
C ASN A 105 10.55 10.36 7.24
N LYS A 106 11.65 10.06 6.54
CA LYS A 106 12.74 11.02 6.25
C LYS A 106 12.33 12.16 5.32
N LEU A 107 11.20 12.08 4.61
CA LEU A 107 10.67 13.19 3.80
C LEU A 107 10.31 14.42 4.65
N GLY A 108 10.09 14.25 5.95
CA GLY A 108 9.80 15.36 6.86
C GLY A 108 8.43 16.00 6.70
N ILE A 109 7.50 15.39 5.94
CA ILE A 109 6.13 15.90 5.74
C ILE A 109 5.38 15.95 7.09
N GLY A 110 5.48 14.88 7.88
CA GLY A 110 4.92 14.80 9.22
C GLY A 110 3.39 14.84 9.31
N PRO A 111 2.83 14.85 10.53
CA PRO A 111 1.39 14.84 10.76
C PRO A 111 0.69 16.04 10.11
N GLN A 112 -0.42 15.79 9.42
CA GLN A 112 -1.20 16.76 8.64
C GLN A 112 -0.41 17.56 7.58
N GLY A 113 0.87 17.24 7.34
CA GLY A 113 1.74 17.99 6.43
C GLY A 113 2.39 19.24 7.03
N PHE A 114 2.39 19.40 8.36
CA PHE A 114 2.98 20.56 9.05
C PHE A 114 4.46 20.35 9.46
N GLY A 115 5.10 19.32 8.93
CA GLY A 115 6.45 18.94 9.34
C GLY A 115 6.46 17.91 10.47
N GLY A 116 7.57 17.18 10.59
CA GLY A 116 7.79 16.24 11.70
C GLY A 116 8.38 14.91 11.26
N ARG A 117 8.42 13.95 12.19
CA ARG A 117 9.12 12.66 12.01
C ARG A 117 8.24 11.54 11.49
N THR A 118 6.92 11.70 11.54
CA THR A 118 5.97 10.61 11.28
C THR A 118 5.01 11.02 10.18
N THR A 119 5.42 10.75 8.94
CA THR A 119 4.58 10.87 7.75
C THR A 119 3.71 9.63 7.58
N ALA A 120 4.26 8.44 7.84
CA ALA A 120 3.56 7.16 7.75
C ALA A 120 3.75 6.33 9.03
N LEU A 121 2.70 5.58 9.38
CA LEU A 121 2.68 4.60 10.47
C LEU A 121 3.16 3.21 10.03
N GLY A 122 3.04 2.90 8.74
CA GLY A 122 3.43 1.61 8.22
C GLY A 122 3.29 1.53 6.70
N VAL A 123 4.01 0.57 6.14
CA VAL A 123 3.98 0.20 4.72
C VAL A 123 3.70 -1.30 4.66
N THR A 124 2.76 -1.71 3.83
CA THR A 124 2.44 -3.13 3.63
C THR A 124 2.45 -3.47 2.15
N ILE A 125 3.12 -4.55 1.80
CA ILE A 125 3.24 -5.09 0.46
C ILE A 125 2.33 -6.33 0.33
N LEU A 126 1.64 -6.43 -0.80
CA LEU A 126 1.13 -7.69 -1.33
C LEU A 126 1.64 -7.83 -2.76
N HIS A 127 2.09 -9.03 -3.11
CA HIS A 127 2.68 -9.29 -4.43
C HIS A 127 2.05 -10.51 -5.11
N LYS A 128 2.18 -10.55 -6.43
CA LYS A 128 1.77 -11.66 -7.28
C LYS A 128 2.70 -11.74 -8.49
N PRO A 129 2.98 -12.92 -9.06
CA PRO A 129 3.72 -13.01 -10.31
C PRO A 129 3.07 -12.19 -11.43
N CYS A 130 3.90 -11.71 -12.37
CA CYS A 130 3.46 -11.00 -13.57
C CYS A 130 4.28 -11.44 -14.78
N HIS A 131 3.81 -11.07 -15.98
CA HIS A 131 4.51 -11.36 -17.22
C HIS A 131 5.86 -10.62 -17.27
N ILE A 132 6.93 -11.26 -17.73
CA ILE A 132 8.30 -10.71 -17.70
C ILE A 132 8.45 -9.34 -18.38
N ALA A 133 7.62 -9.05 -19.39
CA ALA A 133 7.62 -7.77 -20.10
C ALA A 133 6.97 -6.61 -19.32
N SER A 134 6.42 -6.84 -18.13
CA SER A 134 5.72 -5.81 -17.35
C SER A 134 5.86 -6.04 -15.85
N MET A 135 6.02 -4.95 -15.10
CA MET A 135 5.98 -4.96 -13.64
C MET A 135 4.93 -3.94 -13.18
N PRO A 136 3.64 -4.33 -13.11
CA PRO A 136 2.59 -3.47 -12.56
C PRO A 136 2.86 -3.20 -11.09
N VAL A 137 2.82 -1.93 -10.69
CA VAL A 137 3.02 -1.51 -9.30
C VAL A 137 1.95 -0.49 -8.94
N ALA A 138 1.29 -0.68 -7.81
CA ALA A 138 0.30 0.26 -7.32
C ALA A 138 0.60 0.70 -5.89
N VAL A 139 0.29 1.95 -5.60
CA VAL A 139 0.31 2.54 -4.25
C VAL A 139 -1.11 2.96 -3.91
N ASN A 140 -1.67 2.45 -2.82
CA ASN A 140 -2.92 2.91 -2.24
C ASN A 140 -2.66 3.56 -0.88
N ILE A 141 -3.14 4.78 -0.68
CA ILE A 141 -2.88 5.53 0.55
C ILE A 141 -4.08 5.44 1.49
N GLN A 142 -3.84 5.12 2.75
CA GLN A 142 -4.80 5.20 3.85
C GLN A 142 -4.51 6.39 4.75
N CYS A 143 -5.47 7.30 4.89
CA CYS A 143 -5.38 8.41 5.84
C CYS A 143 -5.51 7.92 7.28
N HIS A 144 -5.26 8.82 8.24
CA HIS A 144 -5.44 8.54 9.68
C HIS A 144 -6.84 8.02 10.04
N ALA A 145 -7.87 8.33 9.24
CA ALA A 145 -9.21 7.75 9.36
C ALA A 145 -9.26 6.31 8.81
N ALA A 146 -8.46 5.42 9.41
CA ALA A 146 -8.39 3.99 9.13
C ALA A 146 -9.67 3.28 9.62
N ARG A 147 -10.60 3.05 8.68
CA ARG A 147 -11.91 2.46 8.96
C ARG A 147 -12.00 1.13 8.22
N HIS A 148 -11.85 0.04 8.95
CA HIS A 148 -12.08 -1.30 8.42
C HIS A 148 -12.61 -2.22 9.52
N LYS A 149 -13.51 -3.13 9.14
CA LYS A 149 -13.99 -4.20 10.03
C LYS A 149 -14.15 -5.47 9.23
N SER A 150 -13.68 -6.57 9.79
CA SER A 150 -13.90 -7.91 9.26
C SER A 150 -14.77 -8.73 10.20
N ALA A 151 -15.60 -9.59 9.62
CA ALA A 151 -16.39 -10.60 10.30
C ALA A 151 -16.36 -11.91 9.50
N VAL A 152 -16.44 -13.04 10.20
CA VAL A 152 -16.65 -14.36 9.61
C VAL A 152 -18.03 -14.81 10.06
N ILE A 153 -18.90 -15.10 9.09
CA ILE A 153 -20.25 -15.62 9.28
C ILE A 153 -20.33 -17.04 8.73
#